data_AF-A0A2S2CNB0-F1
#
_entry.id   AF-A0A2S2CNB0-F1
#
_cell.length_a   1.000
_cell.length_b   1.000
_cell.length_c   1.000
_cell.angle_alpha   90.00
_cell.angle_beta   90.00
_cell.angle_gamma   90.00
#
_symmetry.space_group_name_H-M   'P 1'
#
loop_
_entity.id
_entity.type
_entity.pdbx_description
1 polymer ?
#
loop_
_entity_poly.entity_id
_entity_poly.type
_entity_poly.pdbx_seq_one_letter_code
_entity_poly.pdbx_strand_id
1 'polypeptide(L)'
;MVSRWQRALGHFEAIFIDHACFRLIYSNTYRISPNMFRASQPSPSHIAAAARAGVKTILNLRGSRDCASYILEAEACRAHGLTLVDFPVNSRDMPKKETLLKARELFRKMEYPALMHCKSGADRAGFMAALYMFVHEGQPLEAAVRQLSWKYGHFKQAKTGILDYFFELYAAYNERRPTPFWDWVEHVYDPVEAKAGFRSREWANVVVDRVLSRE
;
A
#
# COMPACT_ATOMS: atom_id res chain seq x y z
N MET A 1 -27.67 -26.83 -21.75
CA MET A 1 -28.33 -25.83 -20.88
C MET A 1 -27.33 -25.37 -19.82
N VAL A 2 -26.97 -24.08 -19.79
CA VAL A 2 -26.00 -23.53 -18.82
C VAL A 2 -26.62 -23.52 -17.42
N SER A 3 -25.94 -24.15 -16.44
CA SER A 3 -26.45 -24.34 -15.08
C SER A 3 -26.54 -23.00 -14.33
N ARG A 4 -27.40 -22.91 -13.31
CA ARG A 4 -27.52 -21.70 -12.47
C ARG A 4 -26.19 -21.32 -11.82
N TRP A 5 -25.35 -22.31 -11.51
CA TRP A 5 -24.00 -22.12 -11.01
C TRP A 5 -23.04 -21.54 -12.04
N GLN A 6 -23.08 -22.01 -13.28
CA GLN A 6 -22.28 -21.45 -14.37
C GLN A 6 -22.68 -20.02 -14.71
N ARG A 7 -23.97 -19.66 -14.56
CA ARG A 7 -24.44 -18.27 -14.71
C ARG A 7 -24.01 -17.39 -13.54
N ALA A 8 -24.04 -17.90 -12.31
CA ALA A 8 -23.55 -17.19 -11.13
C ALA A 8 -22.03 -16.96 -11.21
N LEU A 9 -21.28 -17.98 -11.63
CA LEU A 9 -19.84 -17.87 -11.89
C LEU A 9 -19.57 -16.88 -13.03
N GLY A 10 -20.35 -16.92 -14.11
CA GLY A 10 -20.26 -15.96 -15.22
C GLY A 10 -20.61 -14.52 -14.81
N HIS A 11 -21.57 -14.30 -13.92
CA HIS A 11 -21.85 -12.97 -13.34
C HIS A 11 -20.73 -12.53 -12.40
N PHE A 12 -20.16 -13.44 -11.62
CA PHE A 12 -19.01 -13.15 -10.77
C PHE A 12 -17.77 -12.80 -11.61
N GLU A 13 -17.48 -13.58 -12.65
CA GLU A 13 -16.41 -13.31 -13.62
C GLU A 13 -16.66 -12.01 -14.39
N ALA A 14 -17.89 -11.73 -14.81
CA ALA A 14 -18.25 -10.46 -15.44
C ALA A 14 -18.04 -9.27 -14.48
N ILE A 15 -18.39 -9.37 -13.20
CA ILE A 15 -18.10 -8.35 -12.18
C ILE A 15 -16.57 -8.16 -12.00
N PHE A 16 -15.78 -9.23 -12.10
CA PHE A 16 -14.31 -9.18 -12.00
C PHE A 16 -13.61 -8.68 -13.28
N ILE A 17 -14.17 -8.94 -14.45
CA ILE A 17 -13.73 -8.38 -15.74
C ILE A 17 -14.14 -6.90 -15.83
N ASP A 18 -15.36 -6.55 -15.39
CA ASP A 18 -15.85 -5.18 -15.26
C ASP A 18 -15.04 -4.35 -14.26
N HIS A 19 -14.33 -4.96 -13.30
CA HIS A 19 -13.40 -4.21 -12.45
C HIS A 19 -12.31 -3.48 -13.22
N ALA A 20 -11.97 -3.89 -14.46
CA ALA A 20 -11.08 -3.12 -15.32
C ALA A 20 -11.77 -1.84 -15.83
N CYS A 21 -13.02 -1.93 -16.26
CA CYS A 21 -13.85 -0.79 -16.69
C CYS A 21 -14.13 0.18 -15.54
N PHE A 22 -14.46 -0.32 -14.35
CA PHE A 22 -14.63 0.52 -13.16
C PHE A 22 -13.33 1.22 -12.75
N ARG A 23 -12.15 0.62 -12.97
CA ARG A 23 -10.85 1.27 -12.70
C ARG A 23 -10.48 2.35 -13.72
N LEU A 24 -11.05 2.35 -14.93
CA LEU A 24 -10.88 3.45 -15.89
C LEU A 24 -11.57 4.73 -15.40
N ILE A 25 -12.62 4.60 -14.59
CA ILE A 25 -13.44 5.71 -14.06
C ILE A 25 -13.13 6.00 -12.58
N TYR A 26 -12.74 4.99 -11.80
CA TYR A 26 -12.50 5.09 -10.36
C TYR A 26 -11.07 4.68 -9.99
N SER A 27 -10.22 5.67 -9.73
CA SER A 27 -8.80 5.47 -9.39
C SER A 27 -8.51 5.33 -7.88
N ASN A 28 -9.53 5.18 -7.01
CA ASN A 28 -9.33 5.12 -5.55
C ASN A 28 -8.35 6.20 -5.05
N THR A 29 -8.49 7.43 -5.57
CA THR A 29 -7.51 8.51 -5.41
C THR A 29 -7.88 9.41 -4.24
N TYR A 30 -6.93 9.64 -3.34
CA TYR A 30 -7.10 10.51 -2.19
C TYR A 30 -5.87 11.36 -1.97
N ARG A 31 -6.08 12.63 -1.62
CA ARG A 31 -5.03 13.48 -1.07
C ARG A 31 -4.78 13.07 0.39
N ILE A 32 -3.51 12.82 0.74
CA ILE A 32 -3.13 12.45 2.12
C ILE A 32 -2.37 13.57 2.84
N SER A 33 -1.70 14.43 2.09
CA SER A 33 -1.10 15.68 2.59
C SER A 33 -1.17 16.76 1.51
N PRO A 34 -0.78 18.02 1.79
CA PRO A 34 -0.66 19.04 0.76
C PRO A 34 0.21 18.60 -0.43
N ASN A 35 1.20 17.74 -0.17
CA ASN A 35 2.22 17.34 -1.14
C ASN A 35 2.03 15.91 -1.69
N MET A 36 1.18 15.07 -1.10
CA MET A 36 1.07 13.66 -1.51
C MET A 36 -0.37 13.21 -1.74
N PHE A 37 -0.55 12.47 -2.84
CA PHE A 37 -1.74 11.72 -3.17
C PHE A 37 -1.44 10.22 -3.15
N ARG A 38 -2.46 9.42 -2.85
CA ARG A 38 -2.44 7.96 -3.04
C ARG A 38 -3.53 7.54 -4.01
N ALA A 39 -3.30 6.51 -4.80
CA ALA A 39 -4.26 6.00 -5.78
C ALA A 39 -4.13 4.48 -6.03
N SER A 40 -5.14 3.91 -6.70
CA SER A 40 -5.00 2.68 -7.47
C SER A 40 -4.21 2.94 -8.76
N GLN A 41 -3.96 1.90 -9.56
CA GLN A 41 -3.18 2.05 -10.80
C GLN A 41 -3.82 3.13 -11.70
N PRO A 42 -3.14 4.26 -11.96
CA PRO A 42 -3.71 5.31 -12.76
C PRO A 42 -3.75 4.91 -14.23
N SER A 43 -4.78 5.36 -14.94
CA SER A 43 -4.81 5.34 -16.40
C SER A 43 -4.05 6.56 -16.96
N PRO A 44 -3.73 6.59 -18.27
CA PRO A 44 -3.14 7.78 -18.90
C PRO A 44 -3.93 9.07 -18.65
N SER A 45 -5.26 9.02 -18.67
CA SER A 45 -6.10 10.19 -18.39
C SER A 45 -5.98 10.69 -16.94
N HIS A 46 -5.85 9.79 -15.97
CA HIS A 46 -5.59 10.13 -14.58
C HIS A 46 -4.21 10.79 -14.41
N ILE A 47 -3.18 10.28 -15.10
CA ILE A 47 -1.82 10.85 -15.09
C ILE A 47 -1.84 12.26 -15.69
N ALA A 48 -2.52 12.45 -16.82
CA ALA A 48 -2.70 13.76 -17.44
C ALA A 48 -3.41 14.75 -16.49
N ALA A 49 -4.44 14.30 -15.77
CA ALA A 49 -5.14 15.12 -14.78
C ALA A 49 -4.24 15.48 -13.59
N ALA A 50 -3.45 14.52 -13.08
CA ALA A 50 -2.48 14.76 -12.02
C ALA A 50 -1.43 15.80 -12.44
N ALA A 51 -0.89 15.70 -13.66
CA ALA A 51 0.04 16.69 -14.20
C ALA A 51 -0.57 18.09 -14.26
N ARG A 52 -1.82 18.22 -14.75
CA ARG A 52 -2.55 19.49 -14.75
C ARG A 52 -2.80 20.05 -13.35
N ALA A 53 -2.94 19.17 -12.35
CA ALA A 53 -3.07 19.55 -10.94
C ALA A 53 -1.71 19.88 -10.27
N GLY A 54 -0.61 19.86 -11.02
CA GLY A 54 0.72 20.26 -10.54
C GLY A 54 1.56 19.12 -9.95
N VAL A 55 1.10 17.86 -10.02
CA VAL A 55 1.93 16.70 -9.63
C VAL A 55 3.21 16.69 -10.48
N LYS A 56 4.33 16.34 -9.85
CA LYS A 56 5.67 16.25 -10.44
C LYS A 56 6.16 14.81 -10.54
N THR A 57 5.82 13.99 -9.54
CA THR A 57 6.29 12.60 -9.44
C THR A 57 5.13 11.61 -9.36
N ILE A 58 5.20 10.54 -10.16
CA ILE A 58 4.39 9.33 -9.99
C ILE A 58 5.27 8.25 -9.34
N LEU A 59 4.85 7.75 -8.17
CA LEU A 59 5.56 6.71 -7.42
C LEU A 59 4.85 5.36 -7.59
N ASN A 60 5.43 4.49 -8.42
CA ASN A 60 4.92 3.16 -8.72
C ASN A 60 5.42 2.13 -7.71
N LEU A 61 4.54 1.73 -6.79
CA LEU A 61 4.86 0.76 -5.74
C LEU A 61 4.78 -0.70 -6.18
N ARG A 62 4.42 -0.93 -7.45
CA ARG A 62 4.42 -2.27 -8.07
C ARG A 62 5.75 -2.61 -8.73
N GLY A 63 6.60 -1.60 -8.95
CA GLY A 63 7.81 -1.69 -9.75
C GLY A 63 7.54 -1.80 -11.25
N SER A 64 8.63 -1.66 -12.01
CA SER A 64 8.67 -1.84 -13.46
C SER A 64 8.28 -3.27 -13.83
N ARG A 65 7.38 -3.41 -14.79
CA ARG A 65 6.81 -4.70 -15.22
C ARG A 65 6.48 -4.66 -16.70
N ASP A 66 6.78 -5.74 -17.42
CA ASP A 66 6.41 -5.87 -18.83
C ASP A 66 4.91 -6.17 -18.98
N CYS A 67 4.10 -5.13 -18.91
CA CYS A 67 2.66 -5.21 -19.08
C CYS A 67 2.08 -3.87 -19.55
N ALA A 68 0.96 -3.95 -20.28
CA ALA A 68 0.30 -2.78 -20.88
C ALA A 68 0.07 -1.63 -19.88
N SER A 69 -0.36 -1.92 -18.65
CA SER A 69 -0.60 -0.87 -17.64
C SER A 69 0.65 -0.05 -17.28
N TYR A 70 1.83 -0.69 -17.28
CA TYR A 70 3.08 0.02 -16.96
C TYR A 70 3.60 0.78 -18.18
N ILE A 71 3.53 0.18 -19.37
CA ILE A 71 3.92 0.84 -20.63
C ILE A 71 3.12 2.13 -20.81
N LEU A 72 1.79 2.06 -20.69
CA LEU A 72 0.90 3.22 -20.80
C LEU A 72 1.16 4.28 -19.72
N GLU A 73 1.51 3.86 -18.51
CA GLU A 73 1.87 4.77 -17.41
C GLU A 73 3.19 5.51 -17.70
N ALA A 74 4.22 4.79 -18.13
CA ALA A 74 5.51 5.37 -18.48
C ALA A 74 5.41 6.33 -19.67
N GLU A 75 4.63 5.96 -20.70
CA GLU A 75 4.35 6.82 -21.85
C GLU A 75 3.61 8.10 -21.43
N ALA A 76 2.56 7.98 -20.61
CA ALA A 76 1.81 9.12 -20.12
C ALA A 76 2.65 10.04 -19.23
N CYS A 77 3.49 9.48 -18.35
CA CYS A 77 4.41 10.28 -17.53
C CYS A 77 5.38 11.07 -18.43
N ARG A 78 5.97 10.42 -19.44
CA ARG A 78 6.86 11.07 -20.41
C ARG A 78 6.15 12.17 -21.20
N ALA A 79 4.93 11.90 -21.69
CA ALA A 79 4.14 12.85 -22.46
C ALA A 79 3.77 14.11 -21.66
N HIS A 80 3.67 14.00 -20.34
CA HIS A 80 3.30 15.11 -19.45
C HIS A 80 4.46 15.66 -18.60
N GLY A 81 5.70 15.24 -18.87
CA GLY A 81 6.88 15.72 -18.15
C GLY A 81 6.90 15.36 -16.66
N LEU A 82 6.29 14.23 -16.29
CA LEU A 82 6.29 13.70 -14.93
C LEU A 82 7.45 12.72 -14.73
N THR A 83 8.07 12.76 -13.55
CA THR A 83 9.06 11.78 -13.14
C THR A 83 8.33 10.50 -12.68
N LEU A 84 8.58 9.38 -13.35
CA LEU A 84 8.10 8.06 -12.90
C LEU A 84 9.19 7.38 -12.05
N VAL A 85 8.89 7.13 -10.78
CA VAL A 85 9.78 6.43 -9.86
C VAL A 85 9.24 5.04 -9.55
N ASP A 86 10.00 4.01 -9.92
CA ASP A 86 9.69 2.63 -9.59
C ASP A 86 10.27 2.26 -8.22
N PHE A 87 9.39 1.95 -7.25
CA PHE A 87 9.78 1.58 -5.89
C PHE A 87 8.99 0.36 -5.41
N PRO A 88 9.39 -0.87 -5.78
CA PRO A 88 8.61 -2.06 -5.48
C PRO A 88 8.51 -2.32 -3.96
N VAL A 89 7.28 -2.46 -3.47
CA VAL A 89 6.98 -2.81 -2.07
C VAL A 89 6.19 -4.11 -2.02
N ASN A 90 6.44 -4.97 -1.02
CA ASN A 90 5.65 -6.18 -0.80
C ASN A 90 4.41 -5.87 0.04
N SER A 91 3.25 -6.43 -0.31
CA SER A 91 1.99 -6.23 0.44
C SER A 91 1.65 -7.35 1.41
N ARG A 92 2.40 -8.45 1.41
CA ARG A 92 2.11 -9.69 2.14
C ARG A 92 3.35 -10.26 2.83
N ASP A 93 4.36 -9.42 3.01
CA ASP A 93 5.59 -9.77 3.70
C ASP A 93 6.05 -8.61 4.57
N MET A 94 6.91 -8.91 5.54
CA MET A 94 7.54 -7.89 6.36
C MET A 94 8.39 -6.95 5.49
N PRO A 95 8.33 -5.62 5.72
CA PRO A 95 9.19 -4.69 5.00
C PRO A 95 10.65 -4.96 5.35
N LYS A 96 11.51 -5.10 4.34
CA LYS A 96 12.95 -5.25 4.58
C LYS A 96 13.54 -3.95 5.12
N LYS A 97 14.55 -4.02 5.98
CA LYS A 97 15.28 -2.84 6.49
C LYS A 97 15.78 -1.96 5.36
N GLU A 98 16.38 -2.57 4.34
CA GLU A 98 16.94 -1.83 3.20
C GLU A 98 15.85 -1.11 2.42
N THR A 99 14.65 -1.69 2.32
CA THR A 99 13.49 -1.05 1.68
C THR A 99 13.01 0.15 2.50
N LEU A 100 12.94 0.04 3.83
CA LEU A 100 12.54 1.15 4.71
C LEU A 100 13.53 2.32 4.63
N LEU A 101 14.83 2.04 4.69
CA LEU A 101 15.88 3.06 4.59
C LEU A 101 15.90 3.72 3.20
N LYS A 102 15.69 2.95 2.13
CA LYS A 102 15.54 3.53 0.78
C LYS A 102 14.27 4.38 0.65
N ALA A 103 13.18 4.01 1.31
CA ALA A 103 11.95 4.80 1.34
C ALA A 103 12.17 6.15 2.05
N ARG A 104 12.90 6.15 3.17
CA ARG A 104 13.33 7.38 3.87
C ARG A 104 14.03 8.35 2.91
N GLU A 105 15.01 7.85 2.19
CA GLU A 105 15.81 8.66 1.26
C GLU A 105 15.01 9.09 0.03
N LEU A 106 14.13 8.21 -0.46
CA LEU A 106 13.21 8.52 -1.55
C LEU A 106 12.33 9.72 -1.20
N PHE A 107 11.65 9.69 -0.04
CA PHE A 107 10.77 10.79 0.37
C PHE A 107 11.52 12.11 0.57
N ARG A 108 12.81 12.07 0.92
CA ARG A 108 13.62 13.29 1.06
C ARG A 108 14.03 13.91 -0.27
N LYS A 109 14.15 13.12 -1.34
CA LYS A 109 14.77 13.52 -2.61
C LYS A 109 13.79 13.69 -3.76
N MET A 110 12.64 13.03 -3.70
CA MET A 110 11.63 13.11 -4.77
C MET A 110 10.99 14.50 -4.84
N GLU A 111 10.54 14.87 -6.04
CA GLU A 111 9.83 16.14 -6.26
C GLU A 111 8.35 16.02 -5.88
N TYR A 112 7.83 17.06 -5.24
CA TYR A 112 6.44 17.18 -4.81
C TYR A 112 5.73 18.34 -5.54
N PRO A 113 4.39 18.34 -5.66
CA PRO A 113 3.46 17.30 -5.22
C PRO A 113 3.63 15.97 -5.96
N ALA A 114 3.32 14.86 -5.31
CA ALA A 114 3.51 13.53 -5.86
C ALA A 114 2.27 12.65 -5.68
N LEU A 115 2.16 11.60 -6.50
CA LEU A 115 1.11 10.59 -6.42
C LEU A 115 1.74 9.20 -6.32
N MET A 116 1.50 8.50 -5.22
CA MET A 116 1.89 7.09 -5.08
C MET A 116 0.74 6.16 -5.44
N HIS A 117 1.04 5.04 -6.08
CA HIS A 117 0.00 4.07 -6.41
C HIS A 117 0.47 2.62 -6.30
N CYS A 118 -0.51 1.72 -6.24
CA CYS A 118 -0.27 0.29 -6.42
C CYS A 118 -1.30 -0.31 -7.39
N LYS A 119 -1.77 -1.55 -7.18
CA LYS A 119 -2.83 -2.13 -8.02
C LYS A 119 -4.20 -1.54 -7.65
N SER A 120 -4.60 -1.68 -6.38
CA SER A 120 -5.90 -1.23 -5.85
C SER A 120 -5.81 0.08 -5.07
N GLY A 121 -4.61 0.56 -4.76
CA GLY A 121 -4.41 1.72 -3.88
C GLY A 121 -4.65 1.42 -2.40
N ALA A 122 -4.86 0.14 -2.03
CA ALA A 122 -5.14 -0.29 -0.67
C ALA A 122 -3.85 -0.59 0.11
N ASP A 123 -3.19 -1.72 -0.17
CA ASP A 123 -2.17 -2.27 0.74
C ASP A 123 -0.81 -1.57 0.62
N ARG A 124 -0.12 -1.70 -0.53
CA ARG A 124 1.22 -1.07 -0.72
C ARG A 124 1.17 0.44 -0.62
N ALA A 125 0.16 1.03 -1.27
CA ALA A 125 -0.07 2.46 -1.21
C ALA A 125 -0.47 2.89 0.21
N GLY A 126 -1.24 2.09 0.95
CA GLY A 126 -1.60 2.37 2.34
C GLY A 126 -0.40 2.28 3.28
N PHE A 127 0.44 1.27 3.12
CA PHE A 127 1.66 1.12 3.91
C PHE A 127 2.64 2.27 3.65
N MET A 128 2.91 2.58 2.38
CA MET A 128 3.80 3.69 2.03
C MET A 128 3.20 5.05 2.38
N ALA A 129 1.87 5.22 2.31
CA ALA A 129 1.19 6.41 2.79
C ALA A 129 1.30 6.54 4.30
N ALA A 130 1.09 5.48 5.07
CA ALA A 130 1.28 5.47 6.52
C ALA A 130 2.72 5.83 6.88
N LEU A 131 3.69 5.18 6.23
CA LEU A 131 5.11 5.45 6.43
C LEU A 131 5.43 6.91 6.11
N TYR A 132 5.01 7.42 4.96
CA TYR A 132 5.17 8.82 4.55
C TYR A 132 4.58 9.80 5.57
N MET A 133 3.32 9.61 5.96
CA MET A 133 2.66 10.49 6.93
C MET A 133 3.37 10.48 8.28
N PHE A 134 3.88 9.33 8.72
CA PHE A 134 4.57 9.19 9.99
C PHE A 134 5.97 9.81 9.96
N VAL A 135 6.81 9.41 9.00
CA VAL A 135 8.26 9.70 9.04
C VAL A 135 8.68 10.92 8.24
N HIS A 136 7.86 11.37 7.29
CA HIS A 136 8.16 12.53 6.45
C HIS A 136 7.29 13.74 6.81
N GLU A 137 5.97 13.55 6.99
CA GLU A 137 5.07 14.62 7.43
C GLU A 137 5.04 14.79 8.97
N GLY A 138 5.67 13.88 9.73
CA GLY A 138 5.79 13.98 11.18
C GLY A 138 4.47 13.80 11.94
N GLN A 139 3.45 13.17 11.33
CA GLN A 139 2.19 12.90 12.01
C GLN A 139 2.37 11.85 13.12
N PRO A 140 1.57 11.89 14.20
CA PRO A 140 1.52 10.81 15.18
C PRO A 140 1.26 9.45 14.52
N LEU A 141 1.90 8.39 15.03
CA LEU A 141 1.80 7.05 14.45
C LEU A 141 0.34 6.59 14.36
N GLU A 142 -0.46 6.86 15.40
CA GLU A 142 -1.87 6.49 15.51
C GLU A 142 -2.74 7.15 14.43
N ALA A 143 -2.35 8.34 13.97
CA ALA A 143 -2.99 9.03 12.87
C ALA A 143 -2.50 8.48 11.52
N ALA A 144 -1.19 8.26 11.38
CA ALA A 144 -0.57 7.77 10.16
C ALA A 144 -1.05 6.36 9.76
N VAL A 145 -1.19 5.44 10.72
CA VAL A 145 -1.65 4.06 10.44
C VAL A 145 -3.09 4.00 9.93
N ARG A 146 -3.90 5.06 10.07
CA ARG A 146 -5.26 5.12 9.47
C ARG A 146 -5.23 5.06 7.93
N GLN A 147 -4.07 5.26 7.31
CA GLN A 147 -3.86 4.98 5.89
C GLN A 147 -4.00 3.49 5.55
N LEU A 148 -3.86 2.59 6.52
CA LEU A 148 -4.23 1.17 6.42
C LEU A 148 -5.64 0.99 7.01
N SER A 149 -6.67 1.26 6.21
CA SER A 149 -8.05 1.12 6.66
C SER A 149 -9.01 0.71 5.55
N TRP A 150 -10.16 0.18 5.99
CA TRP A 150 -11.28 -0.22 5.12
C TRP A 150 -11.75 0.91 4.18
N LYS A 151 -11.63 2.18 4.60
CA LYS A 151 -11.88 3.37 3.77
C LYS A 151 -11.14 3.31 2.43
N TYR A 152 -9.93 2.73 2.42
CA TYR A 152 -9.08 2.62 1.24
C TYR A 152 -9.10 1.20 0.63
N GLY A 153 -9.98 0.32 1.11
CA GLY A 153 -10.08 -1.08 0.68
C GLY A 153 -9.01 -2.00 1.28
N HIS A 154 -8.39 -1.60 2.39
CA HIS A 154 -7.43 -2.43 3.11
C HIS A 154 -8.13 -3.25 4.21
N PHE A 155 -7.79 -4.54 4.30
CA PHE A 155 -8.35 -5.49 5.25
C PHE A 155 -7.24 -6.12 6.09
N LYS A 156 -7.24 -5.82 7.38
CA LYS A 156 -6.21 -6.29 8.33
C LYS A 156 -6.28 -7.79 8.61
N GLN A 157 -7.46 -8.40 8.51
CA GLN A 157 -7.67 -9.84 8.73
C GLN A 157 -7.18 -10.71 7.57
N ALA A 158 -6.75 -10.11 6.46
CA ALA A 158 -6.11 -10.83 5.36
C ALA A 158 -4.59 -10.90 5.57
N LYS A 159 -3.88 -11.60 4.68
CA LYS A 159 -2.39 -11.66 4.68
C LYS A 159 -1.70 -10.29 4.64
N THR A 160 -2.44 -9.24 4.31
CA THR A 160 -2.00 -7.83 4.29
C THR A 160 -1.91 -7.21 5.67
N GLY A 161 -2.53 -7.81 6.70
CA GLY A 161 -2.42 -7.39 8.11
C GLY A 161 -1.00 -7.43 8.67
N ILE A 162 -0.08 -8.10 7.96
CA ILE A 162 1.35 -8.07 8.29
C ILE A 162 1.94 -6.66 8.24
N LEU A 163 1.35 -5.76 7.44
CA LEU A 163 1.76 -4.37 7.33
C LEU A 163 1.31 -3.54 8.54
N ASP A 164 0.10 -3.79 9.06
CA ASP A 164 -0.37 -3.23 10.33
C ASP A 164 0.52 -3.71 11.47
N TYR A 165 0.81 -5.02 11.50
CA TYR A 165 1.61 -5.63 12.56
C TYR A 165 3.03 -5.04 12.63
N PHE A 166 3.61 -4.61 11.51
CA PHE A 166 4.88 -3.88 11.53
C PHE A 166 4.81 -2.59 12.36
N PHE A 167 3.77 -1.76 12.17
CA PHE A 167 3.60 -0.54 12.96
C PHE A 167 3.23 -0.84 14.41
N GLU A 168 2.46 -1.90 14.67
CA GLU A 168 2.16 -2.36 16.03
C GLU A 168 3.41 -2.79 16.79
N LEU A 169 4.34 -3.48 16.12
CA LEU A 169 5.62 -3.88 16.71
C LEU A 169 6.43 -2.67 17.17
N TYR A 170 6.51 -1.64 16.32
CA TYR A 170 7.18 -0.41 16.69
C TYR A 170 6.45 0.30 17.84
N ALA A 171 5.13 0.44 17.77
CA ALA A 171 4.33 1.11 18.81
C ALA A 171 4.53 0.43 20.19
N ALA A 172 4.41 -0.90 20.24
CA ALA A 172 4.57 -1.68 21.47
C ALA A 172 6.00 -1.64 22.02
N TYR A 173 7.02 -1.57 21.15
CA TYR A 173 8.40 -1.38 21.57
C TYR A 173 8.61 0.01 22.16
N ASN A 174 8.18 1.05 21.43
CA ASN A 174 8.39 2.45 21.78
C ASN A 174 7.67 2.85 23.08
N GLU A 175 6.51 2.28 23.38
CA GLU A 175 5.79 2.49 24.64
C GLU A 175 6.63 2.05 25.87
N ARG A 176 7.39 0.96 25.73
CA ARG A 176 8.22 0.40 26.80
C ARG A 176 9.62 1.01 26.85
N ARG A 177 10.14 1.38 25.68
CA ARG A 177 11.49 1.92 25.47
C ARG A 177 11.44 3.00 24.40
N PRO A 178 11.18 4.27 24.79
CA PRO A 178 11.12 5.38 23.84
C PRO A 178 12.36 5.43 22.95
N THR A 179 12.17 5.20 21.66
CA THR A 179 13.24 5.05 20.66
C THR A 179 12.77 5.67 19.34
N PRO A 180 13.55 6.59 18.73
CA PRO A 180 13.21 7.12 17.41
C PRO A 180 12.97 6.00 16.39
N PHE A 181 11.98 6.17 15.52
CA PHE A 181 11.60 5.12 14.57
C PHE A 181 12.76 4.57 13.74
N TRP A 182 13.62 5.46 13.24
CA TRP A 182 14.76 5.04 12.42
C TRP A 182 15.82 4.27 13.21
N ASP A 183 16.09 4.68 14.46
CA ASP A 183 17.00 3.95 15.35
C ASP A 183 16.46 2.54 15.66
N TRP A 184 15.14 2.42 15.84
CA TRP A 184 14.47 1.13 15.99
C TRP A 184 14.61 0.27 14.71
N VAL A 185 14.36 0.83 13.53
CA VAL A 185 14.50 0.10 12.25
C VAL A 185 15.94 -0.40 12.06
N GLU A 186 16.92 0.43 12.37
CA GLU A 186 18.34 0.13 12.14
C GLU A 186 18.84 -0.91 13.14
N HIS A 187 18.57 -0.73 14.43
CA HIS A 187 19.26 -1.47 15.49
C HIS A 187 18.42 -2.53 16.20
N VAL A 188 17.08 -2.50 16.07
CA VAL A 188 16.20 -3.38 16.87
C VAL A 188 15.32 -4.27 16.00
N TYR A 189 14.67 -3.69 15.00
CA TYR A 189 13.75 -4.40 14.13
C TYR A 189 14.46 -5.59 13.46
N ASP A 190 13.85 -6.77 13.45
CA ASP A 190 14.30 -7.89 12.63
C ASP A 190 13.12 -8.42 11.81
N PRO A 191 13.17 -8.36 10.46
CA PRO A 191 12.05 -8.76 9.62
C PRO A 191 11.75 -10.26 9.67
N VAL A 192 12.74 -11.12 9.97
CA VAL A 192 12.57 -12.56 10.09
C VAL A 192 11.86 -12.90 11.40
N GLU A 193 12.32 -12.33 12.52
CA GLU A 193 11.68 -12.49 13.82
C GLU A 193 10.26 -11.91 13.82
N ALA A 194 10.08 -10.71 13.26
CA ALA A 194 8.78 -10.08 13.11
C ALA A 194 7.81 -10.96 12.29
N LYS A 195 8.28 -11.54 11.18
CA LYS A 195 7.45 -12.45 10.38
C LYS A 195 7.09 -13.74 11.13
N ALA A 196 8.00 -14.27 11.95
CA ALA A 196 7.72 -15.42 12.80
C ALA A 196 6.65 -15.09 13.86
N GLY A 197 6.76 -13.93 14.51
CA GLY A 197 5.78 -13.43 15.49
C GLY A 197 4.39 -13.19 14.90
N PHE A 198 4.31 -12.73 13.65
CA PHE A 198 3.02 -12.60 12.96
C PHE A 198 2.34 -13.95 12.76
N ARG A 199 3.09 -14.95 12.28
CA ARG A 199 2.55 -16.30 12.01
C ARG A 199 2.07 -17.00 13.27
N SER A 200 2.77 -16.84 14.40
CA SER A 200 2.34 -17.43 15.67
C SER A 200 1.05 -16.81 16.17
N ARG A 201 0.86 -15.49 16.03
CA ARG A 201 -0.39 -14.80 16.37
C ARG A 201 -1.56 -15.25 15.51
N GLU A 202 -1.35 -15.36 14.19
CA GLU A 202 -2.38 -15.86 13.27
C GLU A 202 -2.81 -17.29 13.62
N TRP A 203 -1.84 -18.16 13.92
CA TRP A 203 -2.12 -19.51 14.42
C TRP A 203 -2.94 -19.48 15.72
N ALA A 204 -2.56 -18.64 16.68
CA ALA A 204 -3.25 -18.54 17.96
C ALA A 204 -4.71 -18.12 17.78
N ASN A 205 -4.96 -17.12 16.92
CA ASN A 205 -6.31 -16.67 16.58
C ASN A 205 -7.14 -17.81 15.96
N VAL A 206 -6.58 -18.56 15.00
CA VAL A 206 -7.27 -19.70 14.37
C VAL A 206 -7.62 -20.80 15.38
N VAL A 207 -6.73 -21.08 16.34
CA VAL A 207 -7.01 -22.05 17.40
C VAL A 207 -8.12 -21.57 18.31
N VAL A 208 -8.07 -20.31 18.76
CA VAL A 208 -9.09 -19.69 19.62
C VAL A 208 -10.45 -19.68 18.92
N ASP A 209 -10.50 -19.24 17.66
CA ASP A 209 -11.75 -19.20 16.88
C ASP A 209 -12.35 -20.60 16.72
N ARG A 210 -11.53 -21.63 16.51
CA ARG A 210 -11.99 -23.03 16.39
C ARG A 210 -12.48 -23.62 17.71
N VAL A 211 -11.96 -23.16 18.85
CA VAL A 211 -12.42 -23.57 20.18
C VAL A 211 -13.72 -22.86 20.53
N LEU A 212 -13.81 -21.55 20.29
CA LEU A 212 -15.02 -20.76 20.55
C LEU A 212 -16.18 -21.10 19.59
N SER A 213 -15.90 -21.55 18.36
CA SER A 213 -16.94 -22.03 17.43
C SER A 213 -17.46 -23.44 17.75
N ARG A 214 -16.96 -24.07 18.83
CA ARG A 214 -17.37 -25.41 19.29
C ARG A 214 -18.17 -25.35 20.61
N GLU A 215 -18.35 -24.16 21.18
CA GLU A 215 -19.31 -23.86 22.25
C GLU A 215 -20.55 -23.20 21.64
#